data_AF-A0A645H5U6-F1
#
_entry.id   AF-A0A645H5U6-F1
#
_cell.length_a   1.000
_cell.length_b   1.000
_cell.length_c   1.000
_cell.angle_alpha   90.00
_cell.angle_beta   90.00
_cell.angle_gamma   90.00
#
_symmetry.space_group_name_H-M   'P 1'
#
loop_
_entity.id
_entity.type
_entity.pdbx_description
1 polymer ?
#
loop_
_entity_poly.entity_id
_entity_poly.type
_entity_poly.pdbx_seq_one_letter_code
_entity_poly.pdbx_strand_id
1 'polypeptide(L)' 'MGAFSKEICGGPHASNTGDLGHFKIQKEESSSRGVRRIKAVLEK' A
#
# COMPACT_ATOMS: atom_id res chain seq x y z
N MET A 1 -8.82 -0.81 19.75
CA MET A 1 -7.48 -1.04 19.18
C MET A 1 -7.65 -1.67 17.81
N GLY A 2 -7.10 -1.09 16.74
CA GLY A 2 -7.24 -1.65 15.38
C GLY A 2 -7.42 -0.66 14.23
N ALA A 3 -7.09 0.63 14.40
CA ALA A 3 -7.32 1.63 13.35
C ALA A 3 -6.31 1.57 12.18
N PHE A 4 -5.16 0.89 12.35
CA PHE A 4 -4.09 0.82 11.35
C PHE A 4 -3.26 -0.46 11.51
N SER A 5 -2.57 -0.84 10.43
CA SER A 5 -1.68 -2.00 10.40
C SER A 5 -0.44 -1.81 11.28
N LYS A 6 0.07 -2.90 11.86
CA LYS A 6 1.31 -2.94 12.63
C LYS A 6 2.14 -4.14 12.15
N GLU A 7 3.08 -3.88 11.26
CA GLU A 7 3.91 -4.91 10.64
C GLU A 7 5.35 -4.85 11.18
N ILE A 8 6.06 -5.98 11.09
CA ILE A 8 7.49 -6.04 11.38
C ILE A 8 8.22 -5.70 10.08
N CYS A 9 8.75 -4.48 9.98
CA CYS A 9 9.50 -3.99 8.83
C CYS A 9 10.79 -3.29 9.31
N GLY A 10 11.92 -3.60 8.68
CA GLY A 10 13.24 -3.00 8.99
C GLY A 10 13.69 -1.88 8.04
N GLY A 11 12.82 -1.46 7.13
CA GLY A 11 13.13 -0.41 6.14
C GLY A 11 12.88 1.02 6.64
N PRO A 12 13.29 2.02 5.86
CA PRO A 12 12.95 3.41 6.15
C PRO A 12 11.44 3.66 5.96
N HIS A 13 10.86 4.49 6.81
CA HIS A 13 9.45 4.87 6.76
C HIS A 13 9.32 6.39 6.69
N ALA A 14 8.24 6.85 6.04
CA ALA A 14 7.82 8.25 6.15
C ALA A 14 7.31 8.54 7.58
N SER A 15 7.41 9.79 8.02
CA SER A 15 6.98 10.21 9.36
C SER A 15 5.46 10.11 9.54
N ASN A 16 4.70 10.45 8.49
CA ASN A 16 3.25 10.31 8.47
C ASN A 16 2.72 9.92 7.08
N THR A 17 1.59 9.21 7.03
CA THR A 17 0.98 8.76 5.76
C THR A 17 0.59 9.92 4.84
N GLY A 18 0.28 11.10 5.40
CA GLY A 18 0.01 12.31 4.62
C GLY A 18 1.19 12.80 3.76
N ASP A 19 2.43 12.43 4.10
CA ASP A 19 3.62 12.81 3.32
C ASP A 19 3.68 12.07 1.97
N LEU A 20 2.96 10.94 1.87
CA LEU A 20 2.97 10.07 0.70
C LEU A 20 2.05 10.56 -0.42
N GLY A 21 1.16 11.54 -0.18
CA GLY A 21 0.22 12.05 -1.19
C GLY A 21 -0.97 11.11 -1.45
N HIS A 22 -1.50 11.14 -2.67
CA HIS A 22 -2.67 10.34 -3.05
C HIS A 22 -2.27 8.95 -3.54
N PHE A 23 -2.73 7.90 -2.85
CA PHE A 23 -2.53 6.53 -3.29
C PHE A 23 -3.52 6.16 -4.39
N LYS A 24 -3.02 5.84 -5.59
CA LYS A 24 -3.85 5.47 -6.74
C LYS A 24 -3.52 4.09 -7.26
N ILE A 25 -4.54 3.27 -7.41
CA ILE A 25 -4.45 1.96 -8.05
C ILE A 25 -4.42 2.15 -9.57
N GLN A 26 -3.37 1.65 -10.22
CA GLN A 26 -3.22 1.68 -11.68
C GLN A 26 -3.80 0.45 -12.36
N LYS A 27 -3.61 -0.71 -11.73
CA LYS A 27 -4.02 -1.99 -12.30
C LYS A 27 -4.36 -2.95 -11.18
N GLU A 28 -5.37 -3.76 -11.43
CA GLU A 28 -5.71 -4.90 -10.62
C GLU A 28 -5.92 -6.12 -11.52
N GLU A 29 -5.32 -7.26 -11.17
CA GLU A 29 -5.45 -8.48 -11.96
C GLU A 29 -5.39 -9.74 -11.08
N SER A 30 -5.95 -10.84 -11.59
CA SER A 30 -5.80 -12.16 -10.98
C SER A 30 -4.37 -12.67 -11.18
N SER A 31 -3.66 -12.98 -10.10
CA SER A 31 -2.30 -13.54 -10.18
C SER A 31 -2.32 -15.07 -10.14
N SER A 32 -3.29 -15.68 -9.46
CA SER A 32 -3.52 -17.13 -9.37
C SER A 32 -4.86 -17.40 -8.68
N ARG A 33 -5.24 -18.67 -8.51
CA ARG A 33 -6.52 -19.05 -7.87
C ARG A 33 -6.57 -18.50 -6.44
N GLY A 34 -7.50 -17.56 -6.21
CA GLY A 34 -7.71 -16.92 -4.91
C GLY A 34 -6.75 -15.76 -4.59
N VAL A 35 -5.89 -15.35 -5.53
CA VAL A 35 -4.90 -14.28 -5.31
C VAL A 35 -5.08 -13.15 -6.32
N ARG A 36 -5.23 -11.92 -5.80
CA ARG A 36 -5.30 -10.68 -6.59
C ARG A 36 -3.99 -9.89 -6.42
N ARG A 37 -3.49 -9.33 -7.51
CA ARG A 37 -2.34 -8.41 -7.51
C ARG A 37 -2.84 -7.00 -7.77
N ILE A 38 -2.50 -6.09 -6.86
CA ILE A 38 -2.80 -4.66 -6.96
C ILE A 38 -1.50 -3.92 -7.26
N LYS A 39 -1.46 -3.16 -8.36
CA LYS A 39 -0.36 -2.24 -8.69
C LYS A 39 -0.85 -0.82 -8.48
N ALA A 40 -0.14 -0.06 -7.65
CA ALA A 40 -0.48 1.30 -7.29
C ALA A 40 0.74 2.22 -7.30
N VAL A 41 0.49 3.51 -7.35
CA VAL A 41 1.49 4.58 -7.24
C VAL A 41 1.03 5.65 -6.28
N LEU A 42 1.97 6.50 -5.86
CA LEU A 42 1.72 7.73 -5.14
C LEU A 42 1.70 8.89 -6.12
N GLU A 43 0.60 9.64 -6.17
CA GLU A 43 0.46 10.89 -6.93
C GLU A 43 0.56 12.10 -5.98
N LYS A 44 1.11 13.21 -6.47
CA LYS A 44 1.20 14.48 -5.72
C LYS A 44 -0.08 15.29 -5.84
#